data_AF-A0AAD3A4U4-F1
#
_entry.id   AF-A0AAD3A4U4-F1
#
_cell.length_a   1.000
_cell.length_b   1.000
_cell.length_c   1.000
_cell.angle_alpha   90.00
_cell.angle_beta   90.00
_cell.angle_gamma   90.00
#
_symmetry.space_group_name_H-M   'P 1'
#
loop_
_entity.id
_entity.type
_entity.pdbx_description
1 polymer ?
#
loop_
_entity_poly.entity_id
_entity_poly.type
_entity_poly.pdbx_seq_one_letter_code
_entity_poly.pdbx_strand_id
1 'polypeptide(L)'
;MVIFVSIKKLIQTFWWLIAVIALYIFYQTIGLNMFFLLVIGLLALKFVPVLFLPVLLITLGVHFSGGFSFIADFLEAGIVMIIGVPFVFITWMFIDEQIKAFKEAKKLKTRETVYGKRK
;
A
#
# COMPACT_ATOMS: atom_id res chain seq x y z
N MET A 1 31.42 -46.96 -11.92
CA MET A 1 31.97 -45.88 -11.06
C MET A 1 31.07 -45.77 -9.84
N VAL A 2 31.47 -46.33 -8.70
CA VAL A 2 30.69 -46.22 -7.45
C VAL A 2 31.13 -44.94 -6.75
N ILE A 3 30.26 -43.94 -6.72
CA ILE A 3 30.54 -42.67 -6.04
C ILE A 3 30.41 -42.94 -4.54
N PHE A 4 31.55 -43.14 -3.87
CA PHE A 4 31.59 -43.29 -2.42
C PHE A 4 31.33 -41.93 -1.77
N VAL A 5 30.07 -41.63 -1.48
CA VAL A 5 29.70 -40.41 -0.75
C VAL A 5 30.08 -40.63 0.72
N SER A 6 31.04 -39.85 1.21
CA SER A 6 31.40 -39.85 2.64
C SER A 6 30.15 -39.63 3.49
N ILE A 7 29.97 -40.44 4.55
CA ILE A 7 28.86 -40.30 5.51
C ILE A 7 28.74 -38.85 6.03
N LYS A 8 29.87 -38.16 6.22
CA LYS A 8 29.89 -36.74 6.60
C LYS A 8 29.22 -35.85 5.55
N LYS A 9 29.50 -36.09 4.26
CA LYS A 9 28.86 -35.37 3.14
C LYS A 9 27.37 -35.70 3.05
N LEU A 10 26.98 -36.96 3.28
CA LEU A 10 25.57 -37.36 3.28
C LEU A 10 24.79 -36.62 4.38
N ILE A 11 25.31 -36.59 5.60
CA ILE A 11 24.72 -35.87 6.73
C ILE A 11 24.65 -34.36 6.45
N GLN A 12 25.72 -33.78 5.90
CA GLN A 12 25.75 -32.37 5.51
C GLN A 12 24.67 -32.04 4.46
N THR A 13 24.51 -32.87 3.43
CA THR A 13 23.46 -32.71 2.41
C THR A 13 22.07 -32.83 3.03
N PHE A 14 21.87 -33.74 3.99
CA PHE A 14 20.61 -33.85 4.74
C PHE A 14 20.29 -32.59 5.54
N TRP A 15 21.28 -31.99 6.20
CA TRP A 15 21.10 -30.70 6.88
C TRP A 15 20.73 -29.57 5.91
N TRP A 16 21.34 -29.54 4.73
CA TRP A 16 20.95 -28.59 3.67
C TRP A 16 19.52 -28.82 3.19
N LEU A 17 19.09 -30.07 3.04
CA LEU A 17 17.72 -30.41 2.65
C LEU A 17 16.71 -29.88 3.67
N ILE A 18 16.97 -30.10 4.97
CA ILE A 18 16.13 -29.61 6.06
C ILE A 18 16.09 -28.08 6.05
N ALA A 19 17.24 -27.42 5.86
CA ALA A 19 17.31 -25.96 5.80
C ALA A 19 16.48 -25.38 4.64
N VAL A 20 16.55 -26.00 3.46
CA VAL A 20 15.76 -25.59 2.29
C VAL A 20 14.26 -25.81 2.53
N ILE A 21 13.87 -26.94 3.10
CA ILE A 21 12.46 -27.23 3.44
C ILE A 21 11.95 -26.24 4.48
N ALA A 22 12.72 -25.96 5.52
CA ALA A 22 12.37 -24.98 6.54
C ALA A 22 12.20 -23.58 5.91
N LEU A 23 13.13 -23.15 5.05
CA LEU A 23 13.01 -21.89 4.31
C LEU A 23 11.78 -21.86 3.40
N TYR A 24 11.46 -22.96 2.74
CA TYR A 24 10.27 -23.07 1.89
C TYR A 24 8.97 -22.97 2.68
N ILE A 25 8.87 -23.67 3.81
CA ILE A 25 7.70 -23.60 4.72
C ILE A 25 7.57 -22.18 5.28
N PHE A 26 8.69 -21.57 5.68
CA PHE A 26 8.71 -20.21 6.21
C PHE A 26 8.27 -19.20 5.14
N TYR A 27 8.73 -19.38 3.90
CA TYR A 27 8.29 -18.61 2.73
C TYR A 27 6.79 -18.76 2.48
N GLN A 28 6.24 -19.98 2.54
CA GLN A 28 4.80 -20.24 2.37
C GLN A 28 3.96 -19.64 3.50
N THR A 29 4.48 -19.62 4.72
CA THR A 29 3.72 -19.21 5.92
C THR A 29 3.66 -17.68 6.06
N ILE A 30 4.77 -16.99 5.79
CA ILE A 30 4.90 -15.55 6.11
C ILE A 30 5.09 -14.69 4.85
N GLY A 31 5.35 -15.32 3.70
CA GLY A 31 5.58 -14.65 2.42
C GLY A 31 6.99 -14.10 2.23
N LEU A 32 7.38 -13.87 0.97
CA LEU A 32 8.70 -13.33 0.60
C LEU A 32 9.01 -12.00 1.30
N ASN A 33 8.02 -11.13 1.38
CA ASN A 33 8.16 -9.77 1.91
C ASN A 33 8.58 -9.78 3.39
N MET A 34 7.99 -10.66 4.20
CA MET A 34 8.30 -10.77 5.62
C MET A 34 9.64 -11.48 5.85
N PHE A 35 9.99 -12.47 5.04
CA PHE A 35 11.32 -13.09 5.07
C PHE A 35 12.42 -12.06 4.72
N PHE A 36 12.20 -11.26 3.67
CA PHE A 36 13.10 -10.19 3.28
C PHE A 36 13.31 -9.19 4.42
N LEU A 37 12.22 -8.74 5.06
CA LEU A 37 12.30 -7.81 6.20
C LEU A 37 12.97 -8.44 7.44
N LEU A 38 12.79 -9.73 7.68
CA LEU A 38 13.50 -10.44 8.74
C LEU A 38 15.01 -10.47 8.50
N VAL A 39 15.44 -10.80 7.27
CA VAL A 39 16.86 -10.77 6.90
C VAL A 39 17.43 -9.35 7.05
N ILE A 40 16.72 -8.35 6.54
CA ILE A 40 17.13 -6.93 6.67
C ILE A 40 17.16 -6.49 8.14
N GLY A 41 16.21 -6.91 8.97
CA GLY A 41 16.16 -6.60 10.39
C GLY A 41 17.32 -7.22 11.17
N LEU A 42 17.67 -8.46 10.87
CA LEU A 42 18.85 -9.12 11.46
C LEU A 42 20.16 -8.47 10.99
N LEU A 43 20.25 -8.09 9.72
CA LEU A 43 21.41 -7.34 9.20
C LEU A 43 21.49 -5.95 9.85
N ALA A 44 20.36 -5.26 10.04
CA ALA A 44 20.30 -3.97 10.72
C ALA A 44 20.81 -4.09 12.16
N LEU A 45 20.37 -5.12 12.91
CA LEU A 45 20.87 -5.37 14.27
C LEU A 45 22.40 -5.60 14.31
N LYS A 46 22.97 -6.22 13.27
CA LYS A 46 24.42 -6.47 13.20
C LYS A 46 25.23 -5.24 12.78
N PHE A 47 24.76 -4.48 11.81
CA PHE A 47 25.57 -3.43 11.16
C PHE A 47 25.15 -2.01 11.53
N VAL A 48 23.84 -1.74 11.66
CA VAL A 48 23.31 -0.40 11.93
C VAL A 48 22.08 -0.52 12.86
N PRO A 49 22.29 -0.71 14.18
CA PRO A 49 21.21 -1.05 15.11
C PRO A 49 20.08 -0.02 15.17
N VAL A 50 20.37 1.26 14.92
CA VAL A 50 19.36 2.33 14.88
C VAL A 50 18.29 2.10 13.79
N LEU A 51 18.62 1.36 12.73
CA LEU A 51 17.66 1.01 11.67
C LEU A 51 16.73 -0.15 12.05
N PHE A 52 17.00 -0.87 13.14
CA PHE A 52 16.11 -1.94 13.59
C PHE A 52 14.70 -1.43 13.86
N LEU A 53 14.56 -0.28 14.52
CA LEU A 53 13.26 0.26 14.90
C LEU A 53 12.42 0.66 13.66
N PRO A 54 12.95 1.42 12.67
CA PRO A 54 12.26 1.64 11.40
C PRO A 54 11.89 0.35 10.66
N VAL A 55 12.80 -0.63 10.59
CA VAL A 55 12.53 -1.91 9.92
C VAL A 55 11.41 -2.68 10.63
N LEU A 56 11.39 -2.64 11.97
CA LEU A 56 10.34 -3.27 12.76
C LEU A 56 8.97 -2.62 12.50
N LEU A 57 8.91 -1.29 12.42
CA LEU A 57 7.68 -0.57 12.07
C LEU A 57 7.18 -0.94 10.66
N ILE A 58 8.06 -0.99 9.67
CA ILE A 58 7.72 -1.43 8.30
C ILE A 58 7.25 -2.88 8.31
N THR A 59 7.88 -3.75 9.10
CA THR A 59 7.49 -5.15 9.23
C THR A 59 6.08 -5.31 9.77
N LEU A 60 5.71 -4.52 10.77
CA LEU A 60 4.33 -4.50 11.28
C LEU A 60 3.35 -4.03 10.18
N GLY A 61 3.70 -2.97 9.45
CA GLY A 61 2.88 -2.50 8.33
C GLY A 61 2.66 -3.58 7.26
N VAL A 62 3.74 -4.22 6.81
CA VAL A 62 3.67 -5.31 5.81
C VAL A 62 2.89 -6.52 6.35
N HIS A 63 3.03 -6.85 7.64
CA HIS A 63 2.32 -7.97 8.24
C HIS A 63 0.81 -7.78 8.21
N PHE A 64 0.32 -6.61 8.61
CA PHE A 64 -1.11 -6.33 8.67
C PHE A 64 -1.73 -6.05 7.30
N SER A 65 -0.96 -5.49 6.38
CA SER A 65 -1.46 -5.15 5.04
C SER A 65 -1.22 -6.25 4.00
N GLY A 66 -0.53 -7.34 4.36
CA GLY A 66 -0.21 -8.44 3.46
C GLY A 66 0.86 -8.14 2.40
N GLY A 67 1.47 -6.93 2.43
CA GLY A 67 2.47 -6.51 1.44
C GLY A 67 2.94 -5.07 1.64
N PHE A 68 3.88 -4.64 0.80
CA PHE A 68 4.42 -3.26 0.80
C PHE A 68 3.45 -2.21 0.24
N SER A 69 2.29 -2.63 -0.30
CA SER A 69 1.26 -1.72 -0.82
C SER A 69 0.77 -0.74 0.24
N PHE A 70 0.85 -1.11 1.53
CA PHE A 70 0.44 -0.24 2.64
C PHE A 70 1.09 1.15 2.61
N ILE A 71 2.32 1.26 2.09
CA ILE A 71 3.01 2.54 1.97
C ILE A 71 2.30 3.43 0.96
N ALA A 72 1.89 2.85 -0.17
CA ALA A 72 1.12 3.56 -1.19
C ALA A 72 -0.28 3.89 -0.66
N ASP A 73 -0.96 2.94 -0.02
CA ASP A 73 -2.30 3.14 0.55
C ASP A 73 -2.28 4.26 1.61
N PHE A 74 -1.26 4.28 2.47
CA PHE A 74 -1.07 5.31 3.48
C PHE A 74 -0.78 6.67 2.86
N LEU A 75 0.07 6.72 1.83
CA LEU A 75 0.38 7.96 1.12
C LEU A 75 -0.85 8.51 0.38
N GLU A 76 -1.60 7.65 -0.29
CA GLU A 76 -2.85 7.99 -0.98
C GLU A 76 -3.87 8.54 0.03
N ALA A 77 -4.12 7.83 1.12
CA ALA A 77 -5.01 8.28 2.18
C ALA A 77 -4.57 9.63 2.77
N GLY A 78 -3.26 9.84 2.94
CA GLY A 78 -2.69 11.12 3.36
C GLY A 78 -3.00 12.26 2.39
N ILE A 79 -2.81 12.03 1.08
CA ILE A 79 -3.12 13.02 0.04
C ILE A 79 -4.62 13.32 0.00
N VAL A 80 -5.47 12.29 0.08
CA VAL A 80 -6.93 12.46 0.12
C VAL A 80 -7.36 13.27 1.35
N MET A 81 -6.78 13.03 2.51
CA MET A 81 -7.07 13.82 3.71
C MET A 81 -6.60 15.27 3.59
N ILE A 82 -5.40 15.53 3.06
CA ILE A 82 -4.83 16.88 3.00
C ILE A 82 -5.46 17.73 1.91
N ILE A 83 -5.75 17.15 0.75
CA ILE A 83 -6.23 17.87 -0.43
C ILE A 83 -7.71 17.59 -0.68
N GLY A 84 -8.08 16.32 -0.68
CA GLY A 84 -9.44 15.89 -0.99
C GLY A 84 -10.47 16.41 0.01
N VAL A 85 -10.22 16.27 1.32
CA VAL A 85 -11.16 16.72 2.35
C VAL A 85 -11.41 18.23 2.30
N PRO A 86 -10.38 19.11 2.27
CA PRO A 86 -10.62 20.54 2.12
C PRO A 86 -11.31 20.90 0.81
N PHE A 87 -10.96 20.24 -0.29
CA PHE A 87 -11.59 20.49 -1.58
C PHE A 87 -13.08 20.15 -1.58
N VAL A 88 -13.47 19.00 -1.00
CA VAL A 88 -14.87 18.62 -0.81
C VAL A 88 -15.60 19.64 0.07
N PHE A 89 -14.96 20.11 1.15
CA PHE A 89 -15.56 21.08 2.05
C PHE A 89 -15.79 22.45 1.37
N ILE A 90 -14.79 22.94 0.62
CA ILE A 90 -14.89 24.18 -0.14
C ILE A 90 -15.99 24.08 -1.20
N THR A 91 -15.96 23.03 -2.01
CA THR A 91 -16.97 22.83 -3.07
C THR A 91 -18.38 22.71 -2.51
N TRP A 92 -18.55 22.03 -1.36
CA TRP A 92 -19.82 21.97 -0.64
C TRP A 92 -20.32 23.37 -0.23
N MET A 93 -19.43 24.21 0.29
CA MET A 93 -19.78 25.56 0.76
C MET A 93 -20.27 26.50 -0.35
N PHE A 94 -19.78 26.31 -1.59
CA PHE A 94 -20.18 27.13 -2.75
C PHE A 94 -21.23 26.46 -3.66
N ILE A 95 -21.62 25.21 -3.38
CA ILE A 95 -22.51 24.43 -4.23
C ILE A 95 -23.92 25.04 -4.30
N ASP A 96 -24.42 25.56 -3.19
CA ASP A 96 -25.77 26.10 -3.11
C ASP A 96 -25.93 27.40 -3.91
N GLU A 97 -24.91 28.26 -3.90
CA GLU A 97 -24.89 29.49 -4.68
C GLU A 97 -24.83 29.21 -6.19
N GLN A 98 -23.99 28.24 -6.59
CA GLN A 98 -23.91 27.78 -7.98
C GLN A 98 -25.25 27.18 -8.45
N ILE A 99 -25.92 26.37 -7.60
CA ILE A 99 -27.22 25.79 -7.92
C ILE A 99 -28.31 26.87 -8.06
N LYS A 100 -28.32 27.88 -7.19
CA LYS A 100 -29.27 29.00 -7.30
C LYS A 100 -29.02 29.81 -8.56
N ALA A 101 -27.77 30.21 -8.83
CA ALA A 101 -27.40 30.94 -10.03
C ALA A 101 -27.78 30.17 -11.31
N PHE A 102 -27.57 28.85 -11.33
CA PHE A 102 -27.94 27.99 -12.45
C PHE A 102 -29.46 27.91 -12.65
N LYS A 103 -30.24 27.80 -11.56
CA LYS A 103 -31.72 27.82 -11.63
C LYS A 103 -32.26 29.16 -12.15
N GLU A 104 -31.66 30.27 -11.74
CA GLU A 104 -32.07 31.61 -12.20
C GLU A 104 -31.72 31.84 -13.67
N ALA A 105 -30.51 31.48 -14.10
CA ALA A 105 -30.10 31.53 -15.50
C ALA A 105 -31.02 30.66 -16.40
N LYS A 106 -31.41 29.48 -15.93
CA LYS A 106 -32.35 28.61 -16.64
C LYS A 106 -33.73 29.26 -16.76
N LYS A 107 -34.26 29.88 -15.71
CA LYS A 107 -35.55 30.61 -15.75
C LYS A 107 -35.53 31.78 -16.73
N LEU A 108 -34.44 32.56 -16.76
CA LEU A 108 -34.29 33.68 -17.69
C LEU A 108 -34.29 33.20 -19.14
N LYS A 109 -33.52 32.15 -19.46
CA LYS A 109 -33.47 31.55 -20.79
C LYS A 109 -34.82 31.00 -21.25
N THR A 110 -35.60 30.41 -20.33
CA THR A 110 -36.97 29.96 -20.61
C THR A 110 -37.92 31.14 -20.84
N ARG A 111 -37.79 32.25 -20.12
CA ARG A 111 -38.61 33.45 -20.37
C ARG A 111 -38.29 34.08 -21.72
N GLU A 112 -37.02 34.19 -22.10
CA GLU A 112 -36.62 34.73 -23.41
C GLU A 112 -37.12 33.86 -24.57
N THR A 113 -37.12 32.53 -24.43
CA THR A 113 -37.65 31.64 -25.47
C THR A 113 -39.18 31.68 -25.60
N VAL A 114 -39.90 31.90 -24.49
CA VAL A 114 -41.37 31.98 -24.49
C VAL A 114 -41.89 33.35 -24.93
N TYR A 115 -41.23 34.45 -24.53
CA TYR A 115 -41.67 35.82 -24.84
C TYR A 115 -40.92 36.46 -26.02
N GLY A 116 -39.69 36.03 -26.31
CA GLY A 116 -38.92 36.49 -27.49
C GLY A 116 -39.41 35.90 -28.81
N LYS A 117 -40.22 34.84 -28.80
CA LYS A 117 -40.93 34.32 -29.99
C LYS A 117 -42.16 35.14 -30.41
N ARG A 118 -42.52 36.21 -29.69
CA ARG A 118 -43.66 37.10 -30.03
C ARG A 118 -43.29 38.37 -30.79
N LYS A 119 -42.18 38.37 -31.54
CA LYS A 119 -41.91 39.42 -32.53
C LYS A 119 -41.77 38.79 -33.90
#